data_AF-A0A7S2HR21-F1
#
_entry.id   AF-A0A7S2HR21-F1
#
_cell.length_a   1.000
_cell.length_b   1.000
_cell.length_c   1.000
_cell.angle_alpha   90.00
_cell.angle_beta   90.00
_cell.angle_gamma   90.00
#
_symmetry.space_group_name_H-M   'P 1'
#
loop_
_entity.id
_entity.type
_entity.pdbx_description
1 polymer ?
#
loop_
_entity_poly.entity_id
_entity_poly.type
_entity_poly.pdbx_seq_one_letter_code
_entity_poly.pdbx_strand_id
1 'polypeptide(L)'
;GRTQIFWRHPPINYDVEFEYDNKWVTVYSERNTNTLLTDFSNRRFVTRMRITVNSVDQEIGIMEIKMWQAFPLLPPRVEPLNTYWTAPASAMNDHDYETYWM
;
A
#
# COMPACT_ATOMS: atom_id res chain seq x y z
N GLY A 1 0.79 1.10 -9.69
CA GLY A 1 1.30 0.19 -8.65
C GLY A 1 0.95 0.79 -7.32
N ARG A 2 1.06 0.01 -6.26
CA ARG A 2 0.90 0.50 -4.88
C ARG A 2 2.14 0.09 -4.12
N THR A 3 2.59 0.93 -3.20
CA THR A 3 3.64 0.60 -2.24
C THR A 3 3.11 0.92 -0.86
N GLN A 4 3.17 -0.06 0.04
CA GLN A 4 2.80 0.09 1.44
C GLN A 4 4.01 -0.23 2.32
N ILE A 5 4.31 0.66 3.27
CA ILE A 5 5.33 0.45 4.30
C ILE A 5 4.61 0.44 5.63
N PHE A 6 4.68 -0.69 6.32
CA PHE A 6 4.17 -0.86 7.67
C PHE A 6 5.31 -0.64 8.65
N TRP A 7 5.17 0.37 9.49
CA TRP A 7 6.13 0.72 10.51
C TRP A 7 5.80 -0.02 11.81
N ARG A 8 6.81 -0.58 12.46
CA ARG A 8 6.74 -0.98 13.86
C ARG A 8 6.84 0.25 14.77
N HIS A 9 7.77 1.13 14.45
CA HIS A 9 7.93 2.45 15.06
C HIS A 9 8.22 3.47 13.95
N PRO A 10 7.30 4.42 13.67
CA PRO A 10 7.40 5.29 12.52
C PRO A 10 8.38 6.44 12.79
N PRO A 11 9.23 6.80 11.81
CA PRO A 11 10.01 8.02 11.88
C PRO A 11 9.10 9.25 11.77
N ILE A 12 9.46 10.33 12.49
CA ILE A 12 8.69 11.58 12.51
C ILE A 12 8.79 12.30 11.17
N ASN A 13 10.00 12.33 10.59
CA ASN A 13 10.29 12.97 9.32
C ASN A 13 11.11 12.03 8.45
N TYR A 14 10.59 11.66 7.27
CA TYR A 14 11.29 10.79 6.34
C TYR A 14 10.89 11.03 4.89
N ASP A 15 11.77 10.62 4.00
CA ASP A 15 11.61 10.65 2.56
C ASP A 15 11.77 9.24 2.00
N VAL A 16 10.90 8.87 1.08
CA VAL A 16 11.02 7.66 0.27
C VAL A 16 11.46 8.06 -1.13
N GLU A 17 12.53 7.46 -1.59
CA GLU A 17 13.18 7.75 -2.86
C GLU A 17 13.27 6.48 -3.70
N PHE A 18 12.99 6.61 -5.00
CA PHE A 18 13.18 5.54 -5.96
C PHE A 18 14.33 5.88 -6.90
N GLU A 19 15.09 4.84 -7.30
CA GLU A 19 16.09 4.98 -8.35
C GLU A 19 15.40 4.95 -9.72
N TYR A 20 15.61 6.00 -10.51
CA TYR A 20 15.13 6.14 -11.87
C TYR A 20 16.27 6.68 -12.75
N ASP A 21 16.64 5.97 -13.81
CA ASP A 21 17.75 6.33 -14.71
C ASP A 21 19.04 6.70 -13.95
N ASN A 22 19.41 5.89 -12.96
CA ASN A 22 20.55 6.10 -12.05
C ASN A 22 20.50 7.40 -11.21
N LYS A 23 19.31 8.00 -11.05
CA LYS A 23 19.06 9.15 -10.17
C LYS A 23 18.08 8.78 -9.08
N TRP A 24 18.30 9.30 -7.88
CA TRP A 24 17.34 9.18 -6.79
C TRP A 24 16.28 10.27 -6.93
N VAL A 25 15.02 9.87 -6.93
CA VAL A 25 13.87 10.78 -7.01
C VAL A 25 12.97 10.52 -5.81
N THR A 26 12.71 11.56 -5.04
CA THR A 26 11.75 11.52 -3.93
C THR A 26 10.35 11.30 -4.47
N VAL A 27 9.69 10.23 -4.02
CA VAL A 27 8.34 9.84 -4.44
C VAL A 27 7.31 10.04 -3.34
N TYR A 28 7.77 10.09 -2.09
CA TYR A 28 6.94 10.35 -0.93
C TYR A 28 7.76 11.06 0.13
N SER A 29 7.15 12.03 0.80
CA SER A 29 7.74 12.75 1.90
C SER A 29 6.68 12.93 2.96
N GLU A 30 7.06 12.66 4.20
CA GLU A 30 6.18 12.83 5.34
C GLU A 30 6.92 13.62 6.41
N ARG A 31 6.17 14.52 7.06
CA ARG A 31 6.72 15.42 8.07
C ARG A 31 5.78 15.46 9.27
N ASN A 32 6.36 15.41 10.46
CA ASN A 32 5.65 15.44 11.75
C ASN A 32 4.51 14.41 11.84
N THR A 33 4.79 13.17 11.45
CA THR A 33 3.79 12.08 11.47
C THR A 33 4.04 11.10 12.59
N ASN A 34 2.98 10.39 12.96
CA ASN A 34 3.04 9.19 13.81
C ASN A 34 2.27 8.03 13.19
N THR A 35 2.03 8.06 11.88
CA THR A 35 1.27 7.01 11.19
C THR A 35 2.08 5.73 11.06
N LEU A 36 1.46 4.59 11.38
CA LEU A 36 2.09 3.27 11.25
C LEU A 36 2.06 2.72 9.82
N LEU A 37 1.37 3.41 8.91
CA LEU A 37 1.22 3.01 7.52
C LEU A 37 1.58 4.18 6.61
N THR A 38 2.53 3.92 5.72
CA THR A 38 2.78 4.75 4.54
C THR A 38 2.22 4.04 3.33
N ASP A 39 1.38 4.72 2.57
CA ASP A 39 0.73 4.13 1.41
C ASP A 39 0.71 5.14 0.26
N PHE A 40 1.33 4.78 -0.85
CA PHE A 40 1.39 5.63 -2.01
C PHE A 40 1.34 4.83 -3.32
N SER A 41 0.87 5.50 -4.37
CA SER A 41 0.80 4.92 -5.71
C SER A 41 2.07 5.20 -6.49
N ASN A 42 2.60 4.19 -7.17
CA ASN A 42 3.75 4.31 -8.07
C ASN A 42 3.32 4.03 -9.52
N ARG A 43 3.64 4.96 -10.44
CA ARG A 43 3.28 4.85 -11.87
C ARG A 43 4.35 4.18 -12.73
N ARG A 44 5.56 4.01 -12.20
CA ARG A 44 6.71 3.43 -12.90
C ARG A 44 7.24 2.22 -12.17
N PHE A 45 7.90 1.32 -12.90
CA PHE A 45 8.66 0.23 -12.32
C PHE A 45 9.81 0.78 -11.48
N VAL A 46 10.07 0.14 -10.34
CA VAL A 46 11.06 0.55 -9.36
C VAL A 46 12.09 -0.57 -9.25
N THR A 47 13.36 -0.25 -9.44
CA THR A 47 14.47 -1.21 -9.29
C THR A 47 15.08 -1.16 -7.90
N ARG A 48 15.17 0.04 -7.30
CA ARG A 48 15.68 0.26 -5.95
C ARG A 48 14.86 1.32 -5.22
N MET A 49 14.72 1.10 -3.91
CA MET A 49 14.11 2.04 -2.98
C MET A 49 15.11 2.42 -1.90
N ARG A 50 15.09 3.68 -1.51
CA ARG A 50 15.81 4.24 -0.37
C ARG A 50 14.81 4.96 0.52
N ILE A 51 14.97 4.80 1.83
CA ILE A 51 14.21 5.58 2.80
C ILE A 51 15.21 6.38 3.62
N THR A 52 15.10 7.70 3.56
CA THR A 52 15.96 8.65 4.24
C THR A 52 15.20 9.21 5.43
N VAL A 53 15.68 8.92 6.64
CA VAL A 53 15.07 9.42 7.88
C VAL A 53 15.79 10.70 8.29
N ASN A 54 15.04 11.81 8.34
CA ASN A 54 15.59 13.14 8.54
C ASN A 54 15.69 13.54 10.02
N SER A 55 14.83 12.98 10.87
CA SER A 55 14.92 13.15 12.32
C SER A 55 14.35 11.94 13.05
N VAL A 56 14.89 11.66 14.23
CA VAL A 56 14.56 10.51 15.05
C VAL A 56 14.51 10.97 16.50
N ASP A 57 13.30 10.99 17.08
CA ASP A 57 13.12 11.30 18.51
C ASP A 57 12.79 10.03 19.32
N GLN A 58 12.66 8.89 18.65
CA GLN A 58 12.25 7.60 19.21
C GLN A 58 12.85 6.45 18.39
N GLU A 59 12.69 5.19 18.83
CA GLU A 59 13.08 4.03 18.03
C GLU A 59 12.41 4.03 16.65
N ILE A 60 13.10 3.55 15.62
CA ILE A 60 12.56 3.37 14.27
C ILE A 60 12.58 1.89 13.89
N GLY A 61 11.51 1.42 13.27
CA GLY A 61 11.44 0.02 12.85
C GLY A 61 10.46 -0.18 11.71
N ILE A 62 10.88 -0.94 10.71
CA ILE A 62 10.01 -1.41 9.62
C ILE A 62 9.53 -2.80 9.99
N MET A 63 8.22 -2.99 9.95
CA MET A 63 7.61 -4.31 10.10
C MET A 63 7.54 -5.02 8.74
N GLU A 64 7.01 -4.35 7.73
CA GLU A 64 6.77 -4.96 6.42
C GLU A 64 6.77 -3.91 5.31
N ILE A 65 7.25 -4.30 4.13
CA ILE A 65 7.12 -3.51 2.90
C ILE A 65 6.41 -4.37 1.87
N LYS A 66 5.25 -3.91 1.40
CA LYS A 66 4.49 -4.55 0.32
C LYS A 66 4.55 -3.71 -0.94
N MET A 67 4.90 -4.34 -2.05
CA MET A 67 4.95 -3.70 -3.36
C MET A 67 4.06 -4.48 -4.33
N TRP A 68 3.13 -3.78 -4.97
CA TRP A 68 2.27 -4.33 -6.01
C TRP A 68 2.69 -3.83 -7.36
N GLN A 69 2.57 -4.71 -8.37
CA GLN A 69 2.95 -4.42 -9.74
C GLN A 69 2.27 -3.14 -10.25
N ALA A 70 3.01 -2.36 -11.02
CA ALA A 70 2.47 -1.18 -11.66
C ALA A 70 1.46 -1.59 -12.74
N PHE A 71 0.17 -1.39 -12.49
CA PHE A 71 -0.83 -1.47 -13.57
C PHE A 71 -0.52 -0.37 -14.60
N PRO A 72 -0.27 -0.70 -15.87
CA PRO A 72 0.01 0.27 -16.93
C PRO A 72 -1.23 1.08 -17.33
N LEU A 73 -2.41 0.56 -17.00
CA LEU A 73 -3.71 1.19 -17.21
C LEU A 73 -4.31 1.47 -15.84
N LEU A 74 -5.00 2.61 -15.70
CA LEU A 74 -5.87 2.86 -14.55
C LEU A 74 -6.72 1.60 -14.32
N PRO A 75 -6.85 1.10 -13.08
CA PRO A 75 -7.77 0.00 -12.82
C PRO A 75 -9.13 0.39 -13.41
N PRO A 76 -9.81 -0.52 -14.14
CA PRO A 76 -11.09 -0.20 -14.73
C PRO A 76 -11.98 0.38 -13.65
N ARG A 77 -12.65 1.49 -13.96
CA ARG A 77 -13.63 2.12 -13.07
C ARG A 77 -14.58 1.00 -12.63
N VAL A 78 -14.49 0.60 -11.37
CA VAL A 78 -15.50 -0.26 -10.77
C VAL A 78 -16.71 0.64 -10.65
N GLU A 79 -17.61 0.55 -11.62
CA GLU A 79 -18.93 1.13 -11.46
C GLU A 79 -19.57 0.44 -10.25
N PRO A 80 -20.11 1.18 -9.28
CA PRO A 80 -20.92 0.55 -8.25
C PRO A 80 -22.03 -0.20 -8.98
N LEU A 81 -22.01 -1.53 -8.90
CA LEU A 81 -23.13 -2.34 -9.31
C LEU A 81 -24.32 -1.81 -8.51
N ASN A 82 -25.21 -1.08 -9.16
CA ASN A 82 -26.47 -0.60 -8.58
C ASN A 82 -27.47 -1.78 -8.40
N THR A 83 -26.94 -2.99 -8.42
CA THR A 83 -27.62 -4.23 -8.18
C THR A 83 -26.98 -4.76 -6.91
N TYR A 84 -27.77 -4.84 -5.84
CA TYR A 84 -27.41 -5.66 -4.70
C TYR A 84 -26.90 -6.98 -5.25
N TRP A 85 -25.65 -7.32 -4.93
CA TRP A 85 -25.14 -8.64 -5.27
C TRP A 85 -26.03 -9.64 -4.53
N THR A 86 -26.94 -10.28 -5.26
CA THR A 86 -27.73 -11.39 -4.77
C THR A 86 -27.02 -12.66 -5.21
N ALA A 87 -26.61 -13.47 -4.23
CA ALA A 87 -26.13 -14.81 -4.53
C ALA A 87 -27.22 -15.56 -5.34
N PRO A 88 -26.86 -16.30 -6.40
CA PRO A 88 -27.82 -17.17 -7.07
C PRO A 88 -28.39 -18.16 -6.05
N ALA A 89 -29.67 -18.52 -6.17
CA ALA A 89 -30.36 -19.37 -5.18
C ALA A 89 -29.64 -20.72 -4.93
N SER A 90 -28.86 -21.21 -5.90
CA SER A 90 -28.01 -22.39 -5.77
C SER A 90 -26.83 -22.24 -4.80
N ALA A 91 -26.45 -21.00 -4.46
CA ALA A 91 -25.39 -20.66 -3.51
C ALA A 91 -25.92 -20.18 -2.15
N MET A 92 -27.25 -20.13 -1.95
CA MET A 92 -27.86 -19.79 -0.65
C MET A 92 -28.00 -21.00 0.29
N ASN A 93 -27.97 -22.22 -0.24
CA ASN A 93 -27.83 -23.44 0.56
C ASN A 93 -26.34 -23.77 0.66
N ASP A 94 -25.63 -22.97 1.44
CA ASP A 94 -24.32 -23.36 1.94
C ASP A 94 -24.53 -24.44 3.01
N HIS A 95 -24.28 -25.70 2.65
CA HIS A 95 -24.22 -26.82 3.59
C HIS A 95 -22.81 -27.01 4.17
N ASP A 96 -21.85 -26.13 3.85
CA ASP A 96 -20.50 -26.16 4.39
C ASP A 96 -20.38 -25.20 5.57
N TYR A 97 -20.45 -25.77 6.77
CA TYR A 97 -20.48 -25.08 8.07
C TYR A 97 -19.20 -24.31 8.46
N GLU A 98 -18.32 -23.93 7.53
CA GLU A 98 -16.97 -23.45 7.88
C GLU A 98 -16.46 -22.23 7.10
N THR A 99 -17.33 -21.37 6.57
CA THR A 99 -16.87 -20.09 6.00
C THR A 99 -17.15 -18.92 6.95
N TYR A 100 -16.17 -18.59 7.80
CA TYR A 100 -16.16 -17.36 8.59
C TYR A 100 -15.52 -16.22 7.79
N TRP A 101 -16.29 -15.17 7.49
CA TRP A 101 -15.75 -13.83 7.24
C TRP A 101 -16.64 -12.80 7.95
N MET A 102 -16.12 -12.24 9.05
CA MET A 102 -16.35 -10.84 9.45
C MET A 102 -15.00 -10.14 9.40
#